data_AF-A0A6A6X6S5-F1
#
_entry.id   AF-A0A6A6X6S5-F1
#
_cell.length_a   1.000
_cell.length_b   1.000
_cell.length_c   1.000
_cell.angle_alpha   90.00
_cell.angle_beta   90.00
_cell.angle_gamma   90.00
#
_symmetry.space_group_name_H-M   'P 1'
#
loop_
_entity.id
_entity.type
_entity.pdbx_description
1 polymer ?
#
loop_
_entity_poly.entity_id
_entity_poly.type
_entity_poly.pdbx_seq_one_letter_code
_entity_poly.pdbx_strand_id
1 'polypeptide(L)'
;MSSINEATRNPTTGPMKLLSKEVTTFTNGSKEVEAQLKTTTINSPFKIESRHIARLVDRISPLTYPQWELSQQSELKLSHTSDIHADAPAYERSSFGMFAVGDSISPFKIVSYAIASGNFAAVAAATQLQAEKYNHFSLV
;
A
#
# COMPACT_ATOMS: atom_id res chain seq x y z
N MET A 1 43.75 32.84 7.17
CA MET A 1 42.79 32.01 7.93
C MET A 1 41.51 31.94 7.14
N SER A 2 41.23 30.73 6.65
CA SER A 2 40.24 30.39 5.61
C SER A 2 38.81 30.46 6.15
N SER A 3 37.89 31.03 5.36
CA SER A 3 36.46 31.00 5.61
C SER A 3 35.90 29.61 5.29
N ILE A 4 35.44 28.90 6.32
CA ILE A 4 34.65 27.68 6.18
C ILE A 4 33.26 28.00 6.74
N ASN A 5 32.37 28.53 5.90
CA ASN A 5 30.93 28.56 6.17
C ASN A 5 30.31 27.50 5.27
N GLU A 6 30.41 26.26 5.74
CA GLU A 6 29.88 25.07 5.08
C GLU A 6 28.41 24.91 5.43
N ALA A 7 27.61 24.91 4.37
CA ALA A 7 26.27 24.34 4.22
C ALA A 7 25.73 23.50 5.39
N THR A 8 24.96 24.14 6.27
CA THR A 8 23.89 23.48 7.06
C THR A 8 22.53 24.02 6.62
N ARG A 9 22.22 23.91 5.34
CA ARG A 9 20.82 23.97 4.88
C ARG A 9 20.21 22.58 5.04
N ASN A 10 19.60 22.36 6.21
CA ASN A 10 18.70 21.24 6.44
C ASN A 10 17.52 21.34 5.43
N PRO A 11 17.34 20.37 4.50
CA PRO A 11 16.32 20.47 3.47
C PRO A 11 14.97 19.94 3.97
N THR A 12 14.40 20.46 5.06
CA THR A 12 13.07 20.01 5.53
C THR A 12 12.19 21.05 6.24
N THR A 13 12.52 22.34 6.25
CA THR A 13 11.66 23.38 6.88
C THR A 13 10.92 24.26 5.86
N GLY A 14 10.35 23.66 4.82
CA GLY A 14 9.27 24.30 4.08
C GLY A 14 7.98 24.24 4.91
N PRO A 15 7.13 25.28 4.94
CA PRO A 15 5.85 25.18 5.64
C PRO A 15 5.06 24.01 5.03
N MET A 16 4.65 23.08 5.89
CA MET A 16 3.80 21.95 5.52
C MET A 16 2.54 22.52 4.87
N LYS A 17 2.43 22.37 3.54
CA LYS A 17 1.30 22.93 2.78
C LYS A 17 0.07 22.09 3.09
N LEU A 18 -0.87 22.68 3.82
CA LEU A 18 -2.18 22.08 4.08
C LEU A 18 -2.87 21.79 2.74
N LEU A 19 -3.32 20.55 2.53
CA LEU A 19 -4.00 20.15 1.30
C LEU A 19 -5.39 20.81 1.15
N SER A 20 -6.02 21.14 2.27
CA SER A 20 -7.30 21.86 2.33
C SER A 20 -7.40 22.65 3.62
N LYS A 21 -8.04 23.83 3.60
CA LYS A 21 -8.32 24.65 4.78
C LYS A 21 -9.29 23.99 5.77
N GLU A 22 -10.08 23.04 5.29
CA GLU A 22 -11.09 22.32 6.06
C GLU A 22 -11.19 20.88 5.57
N VAL A 23 -11.36 19.93 6.49
CA VAL A 23 -11.57 18.51 6.18
C VAL A 23 -12.78 18.04 6.96
N THR A 24 -13.74 17.40 6.27
CA THR A 24 -14.93 16.82 6.92
C THR A 24 -14.85 15.30 6.85
N THR A 25 -14.89 14.64 8.01
CA THR A 25 -14.92 13.19 8.13
C THR A 25 -16.37 12.75 8.30
N PHE A 26 -16.86 11.93 7.35
CA PHE A 26 -18.20 11.36 7.41
C PHE A 26 -18.16 9.98 8.06
N THR A 27 -18.97 9.74 9.09
CA THR A 27 -19.01 8.43 9.81
C THR A 27 -20.20 7.55 9.43
N ASN A 28 -21.06 8.03 8.52
CA ASN A 28 -22.21 7.29 7.99
C ASN A 28 -23.12 6.68 9.07
N GLY A 29 -23.51 7.48 10.08
CA GLY A 29 -24.37 7.01 11.19
C GLY A 29 -23.63 6.31 12.32
N SER A 30 -22.32 6.04 12.20
CA SER A 30 -21.56 5.39 13.27
C SER A 30 -21.31 6.33 14.43
N LYS A 31 -22.06 6.12 15.52
CA LYS A 31 -21.96 6.89 16.77
C LYS A 31 -20.69 6.61 17.56
N GLU A 32 -20.18 5.39 17.49
CA GLU A 32 -18.94 4.99 18.17
C GLU A 32 -17.74 5.73 17.58
N VAL A 33 -17.62 5.71 16.24
CA VAL A 33 -16.55 6.40 15.52
C VAL A 33 -16.67 7.92 15.68
N GLU A 34 -17.89 8.46 15.68
CA GLU A 34 -18.13 9.88 15.97
C GLU A 34 -17.61 10.27 17.38
N ALA A 35 -17.89 9.47 18.40
CA ALA A 35 -17.44 9.73 19.76
C ALA A 35 -15.91 9.71 19.87
N GLN A 36 -15.25 8.73 19.24
CA GLN A 36 -13.79 8.62 19.22
C GLN A 36 -13.13 9.77 18.45
N LEU A 37 -13.70 10.17 17.32
CA LEU A 37 -13.14 11.27 16.53
C LEU A 37 -13.32 12.62 17.24
N LYS A 38 -14.48 12.86 17.87
CA LYS A 38 -14.77 14.12 18.56
C LYS A 38 -13.79 14.44 19.67
N THR A 39 -13.27 13.43 20.38
CA THR A 39 -12.26 13.64 21.43
C THR A 39 -10.90 14.05 20.84
N THR A 40 -10.57 13.57 19.65
CA THR A 40 -9.31 13.89 18.97
C THR A 40 -9.31 15.20 18.19
N THR A 41 -10.49 15.73 17.81
CA THR A 41 -10.61 16.91 16.94
C THR A 41 -10.94 18.22 17.67
N ILE A 42 -10.97 18.24 19.01
CA ILE A 42 -11.46 19.35 19.86
C ILE A 42 -10.85 20.72 19.51
N ASN A 43 -9.61 20.76 18.99
CA ASN A 43 -8.91 22.00 18.61
C ASN A 43 -8.36 21.94 17.18
N SER A 44 -9.09 21.30 16.27
CA SER A 44 -8.62 21.02 14.91
C SER A 44 -9.57 21.59 13.85
N PRO A 45 -9.10 21.87 12.62
CA PRO A 45 -9.97 22.29 11.52
C PRO A 45 -10.82 21.14 10.95
N PHE A 46 -10.82 19.96 11.59
CA PHE A 46 -11.57 18.80 11.15
C PHE A 46 -13.01 18.85 11.68
N LYS A 47 -13.97 18.71 10.77
CA LYS A 47 -15.39 18.56 11.09
C LYS A 47 -15.78 17.09 11.05
N ILE A 48 -16.71 16.71 11.91
CA ILE A 48 -17.27 15.35 11.96
C ILE A 48 -18.74 15.43 11.58
N GLU A 49 -19.13 14.67 10.57
CA GLU A 49 -20.51 14.55 10.09
C GLU A 49 -20.98 13.10 10.25
N SER A 50 -21.98 12.90 11.09
CA SER A 50 -22.47 11.57 11.46
C SER A 50 -23.78 11.18 10.82
N ARG A 51 -24.40 12.03 9.98
CA ARG A 51 -25.60 11.64 9.24
C ARG A 51 -25.32 10.45 8.30
N HIS A 52 -26.35 9.64 8.07
CA HIS A 52 -26.30 8.55 7.11
C HIS A 52 -26.14 9.11 5.69
N ILE A 53 -25.16 8.61 4.95
CA ILE A 53 -24.91 9.01 3.57
C ILE A 53 -25.96 8.31 2.70
N ALA A 54 -26.81 9.10 2.03
CA ALA A 54 -27.84 8.54 1.15
C ALA A 54 -27.30 8.17 -0.23
N ARG A 55 -26.35 8.96 -0.77
CA ARG A 55 -25.79 8.76 -2.11
C ARG A 55 -24.46 9.50 -2.26
N LEU A 56 -23.50 8.89 -2.93
CA LEU A 56 -22.27 9.53 -3.40
C LEU A 56 -22.44 9.93 -4.86
N VAL A 57 -21.99 11.13 -5.23
CA VAL A 57 -22.15 11.65 -6.60
C VAL A 57 -21.02 11.15 -7.52
N ASP A 58 -19.83 10.87 -6.96
CA ASP A 58 -18.65 10.35 -7.67
C ASP A 58 -18.01 9.13 -6.94
N ARG A 59 -17.21 8.33 -7.66
CA ARG A 59 -16.47 7.19 -7.08
C ARG A 59 -15.28 7.69 -6.26
N ILE A 60 -15.34 7.47 -4.96
CA ILE A 60 -14.22 7.56 -4.02
C ILE A 60 -13.54 6.22 -3.90
N SER A 61 -12.21 6.22 -3.72
CA SER A 61 -11.33 5.05 -3.59
C SER A 61 -11.93 3.98 -2.68
N PRO A 62 -12.57 2.94 -3.25
CA PRO A 62 -13.25 1.92 -2.46
C PRO A 62 -12.22 0.98 -1.85
N LEU A 63 -12.62 0.26 -0.80
CA LEU A 63 -11.84 -0.88 -0.33
C LEU A 63 -11.65 -1.85 -1.52
N THR A 64 -10.40 -2.10 -1.88
CA THR A 64 -10.06 -2.98 -3.00
C THR A 64 -9.88 -4.40 -2.50
N TYR A 65 -10.45 -5.36 -3.22
CA TYR A 65 -10.14 -6.78 -3.07
C TYR A 65 -9.29 -7.22 -4.26
N PRO A 66 -8.32 -8.14 -4.08
CA PRO A 66 -7.65 -8.78 -5.20
C PRO A 66 -8.71 -9.39 -6.14
N GLN A 67 -8.49 -9.29 -7.45
CA GLN A 67 -9.38 -9.91 -8.44
C GLN A 67 -9.43 -11.43 -8.19
N TRP A 68 -10.54 -11.91 -7.62
CA TRP A 68 -10.63 -13.14 -6.84
C TRP A 68 -10.78 -14.44 -7.66
N GLU A 69 -11.13 -14.37 -8.94
CA GLU A 69 -11.42 -15.57 -9.75
C GLU A 69 -10.18 -16.43 -10.04
N LEU A 70 -8.98 -15.85 -10.10
CA LEU A 70 -7.72 -16.60 -10.20
C LEU A 70 -7.16 -17.02 -8.84
N SER A 71 -7.66 -16.46 -7.73
CA SER A 71 -7.14 -16.76 -6.39
C SER A 71 -7.85 -17.94 -5.68
N GLN A 72 -8.96 -18.42 -6.24
CA GLN A 72 -9.70 -19.56 -5.69
C GLN A 72 -9.18 -20.92 -6.19
N GLN A 73 -8.34 -20.93 -7.23
CA GLN A 73 -7.89 -22.18 -7.88
C GLN A 73 -6.54 -22.71 -7.38
N SER A 74 -5.90 -22.06 -6.41
CA SER A 74 -4.70 -22.60 -5.77
C SER A 74 -4.62 -22.16 -4.30
N GLU A 75 -3.83 -22.87 -3.50
CA GLU A 75 -3.66 -22.82 -2.04
C GLU A 75 -3.09 -21.47 -1.53
N LEU A 76 -3.73 -20.37 -1.91
CA LEU A 76 -3.19 -19.03 -1.78
C LEU A 76 -3.41 -18.48 -0.37
N LYS A 77 -2.40 -18.62 0.48
CA LYS A 77 -2.27 -17.88 1.75
C LYS A 77 -2.53 -16.37 1.55
N LEU A 78 -3.41 -15.80 2.35
CA LEU A 78 -3.63 -14.36 2.42
C LEU A 78 -2.86 -13.79 3.61
N SER A 79 -2.40 -12.55 3.50
CA SER A 79 -1.83 -11.80 4.62
C SER A 79 -2.94 -11.35 5.59
N HIS A 80 -2.55 -10.81 6.74
CA HIS A 80 -3.47 -10.17 7.68
C HIS A 80 -4.24 -8.98 7.08
N THR A 81 -3.74 -8.37 5.99
CA THR A 81 -4.41 -7.29 5.26
C THR A 81 -5.31 -7.80 4.13
N SER A 82 -5.52 -9.12 4.04
CA SER A 82 -6.28 -9.79 2.96
C SER A 82 -5.67 -9.64 1.56
N ASP A 83 -4.40 -9.24 1.47
CA ASP A 83 -3.62 -9.28 0.24
C ASP A 83 -3.01 -10.67 0.04
N ILE A 84 -2.57 -10.98 -1.18
CA ILE A 84 -1.83 -12.20 -1.49
C ILE A 84 -0.51 -12.21 -0.69
N HIS A 85 -0.29 -13.27 0.08
CA HIS A 85 1.00 -13.47 0.74
C HIS A 85 2.05 -13.92 -0.28
N ALA A 86 3.10 -13.11 -0.42
CA ALA A 86 4.24 -13.35 -1.30
C ALA A 86 5.51 -12.89 -0.58
N ASP A 87 6.50 -13.78 -0.44
CA ASP A 87 7.66 -13.52 0.40
C ASP A 87 8.72 -12.69 -0.36
N ALA A 88 9.10 -11.56 0.23
CA ALA A 88 10.22 -10.77 -0.27
C ALA A 88 11.55 -11.56 -0.12
N PRO A 89 12.54 -11.36 -1.01
CA PRO A 89 12.58 -10.33 -2.06
C PRO A 89 11.95 -10.75 -3.38
N ALA A 90 11.74 -12.04 -3.63
CA ALA A 90 11.30 -12.57 -4.92
C ALA A 90 9.80 -12.45 -5.17
N TYR A 91 8.99 -12.30 -4.12
CA TYR A 91 7.53 -12.32 -4.14
C TYR A 91 6.96 -13.61 -4.74
N GLU A 92 7.65 -14.72 -4.48
CA GLU A 92 7.22 -16.07 -4.85
C GLU A 92 6.18 -16.62 -3.84
N ARG A 93 5.30 -17.47 -4.35
CA ARG A 93 4.38 -18.31 -3.59
C ARG A 93 5.05 -19.65 -3.26
N SER A 94 4.90 -20.10 -2.01
CA SER A 94 5.63 -21.18 -1.35
C SER A 94 5.63 -22.60 -1.96
N SER A 95 5.31 -22.81 -3.24
CA SER A 95 5.34 -24.15 -3.85
C SER A 95 5.28 -24.23 -5.38
N PHE A 96 5.21 -23.14 -6.15
CA PHE A 96 4.80 -23.26 -7.57
C PHE A 96 5.45 -22.33 -8.61
N GLY A 97 6.55 -21.60 -8.34
CA GLY A 97 7.10 -20.66 -9.34
C GLY A 97 6.10 -19.57 -9.76
N MET A 98 5.12 -19.29 -8.90
CA MET A 98 4.10 -18.28 -9.10
C MET A 98 4.50 -17.02 -8.35
N PHE A 99 4.48 -15.88 -9.04
CA PHE A 99 4.83 -14.58 -8.48
C PHE A 99 3.60 -13.67 -8.43
N ALA A 100 3.45 -12.93 -7.33
CA ALA A 100 2.40 -11.94 -7.19
C ALA A 100 3.05 -10.58 -6.88
N VAL A 101 2.57 -9.51 -7.52
CA VAL A 101 3.23 -8.19 -7.48
C VAL A 101 2.23 -7.05 -7.39
N GLY A 102 2.71 -5.88 -6.99
CA GLY A 102 1.93 -4.64 -6.92
C GLY A 102 0.75 -4.70 -5.95
N ASP A 103 -0.38 -4.16 -6.41
CA ASP A 103 -1.60 -3.99 -5.61
C ASP A 103 -2.14 -5.31 -5.06
N SER A 104 -1.76 -6.46 -5.62
CA SER A 104 -2.23 -7.76 -5.14
C SER A 104 -1.55 -8.22 -3.86
N ILE A 105 -0.35 -7.71 -3.52
CA ILE A 105 0.49 -8.22 -2.41
C ILE A 105 0.76 -7.21 -1.30
N SER A 106 0.25 -5.99 -1.43
CA SER A 106 0.57 -4.89 -0.53
C SER A 106 -0.63 -4.01 -0.24
N PRO A 107 -0.80 -3.53 1.00
CA PRO A 107 -1.83 -2.54 1.34
C PRO A 107 -1.53 -1.16 0.70
N PHE A 108 -0.31 -0.93 0.22
CA PHE A 108 0.09 0.31 -0.44
C PHE A 108 -0.09 0.20 -1.96
N LYS A 109 -1.23 0.69 -2.44
CA LYS A 109 -1.60 0.65 -3.86
C LYS A 109 -0.95 1.81 -4.64
N ILE A 110 0.37 1.72 -4.85
CA ILE A 110 1.17 2.77 -5.49
C ILE A 110 1.99 2.24 -6.67
N VAL A 111 2.07 3.03 -7.75
CA VAL A 111 2.75 2.66 -9.01
C VAL A 111 4.21 2.29 -8.79
N SER A 112 4.94 3.06 -7.98
CA SER A 112 6.36 2.80 -7.72
C SER A 112 6.59 1.44 -7.06
N TYR A 113 5.68 1.01 -6.18
CA TYR A 113 5.76 -0.30 -5.53
C TYR A 113 5.43 -1.43 -6.52
N ALA A 114 4.47 -1.24 -7.41
CA ALA A 114 4.17 -2.20 -8.48
C ALA A 114 5.36 -2.40 -9.43
N ILE A 115 6.05 -1.32 -9.81
CA ILE A 115 7.26 -1.42 -10.66
C ILE A 115 8.38 -2.17 -9.94
N ALA A 116 8.66 -1.81 -8.67
CA ALA A 116 9.73 -2.43 -7.90
C ALA A 116 9.48 -3.93 -7.67
N SER A 117 8.28 -4.31 -7.22
CA SER A 117 7.92 -5.71 -7.01
C SER A 117 7.90 -6.51 -8.30
N GLY A 118 7.41 -5.92 -9.41
CA GLY A 118 7.49 -6.51 -10.75
C GLY A 118 8.92 -6.81 -11.19
N ASN A 119 9.86 -5.89 -10.94
CA ASN A 119 11.27 -6.08 -11.28
C ASN A 119 11.90 -7.24 -10.50
N PHE A 120 11.65 -7.33 -9.20
CA PHE A 120 12.19 -8.43 -8.39
C PHE A 120 11.61 -9.79 -8.80
N ALA A 121 10.29 -9.86 -9.05
CA ALA A 121 9.65 -11.07 -9.55
C ALA A 121 10.19 -11.49 -10.93
N ALA A 122 10.47 -10.54 -11.82
CA ALA A 122 11.06 -10.83 -13.13
C ALA A 122 12.48 -11.40 -13.01
N VAL A 123 13.31 -10.83 -12.14
CA VAL A 123 14.67 -11.34 -11.87
C VAL A 123 14.60 -12.74 -11.27
N ALA A 124 13.70 -12.97 -10.33
CA ALA A 124 13.45 -14.26 -9.73
C ALA A 124 13.03 -15.31 -10.77
N ALA A 125 11.99 -15.04 -11.56
CA ALA A 125 11.53 -15.93 -12.62
C ALA A 125 12.64 -16.23 -13.65
N ALA A 126 13.42 -15.21 -14.05
CA ALA A 126 14.55 -15.41 -14.97
C ALA A 126 15.65 -16.29 -14.34
N THR A 127 15.91 -16.11 -13.05
CA THR A 127 16.89 -16.93 -12.31
C THR A 127 16.45 -18.38 -12.22
N GLN A 128 15.17 -18.63 -11.94
CA GLN A 128 14.59 -19.97 -11.89
C GLN A 128 14.65 -20.65 -13.26
N LEU A 129 14.23 -19.97 -14.33
CA LEU A 129 14.29 -20.51 -15.69
C LEU A 129 15.73 -20.82 -16.12
N GLN A 130 16.67 -19.96 -15.75
CA GLN A 130 18.09 -20.20 -16.01
C GLN A 130 18.59 -21.40 -15.19
N ALA A 131 18.22 -21.52 -13.92
CA ALA A 131 18.62 -22.66 -13.10
C ALA A 131 18.10 -23.99 -13.69
N GLU A 132 16.83 -24.05 -14.09
CA GLU A 132 16.23 -25.21 -14.75
C GLU A 132 16.95 -25.57 -16.06
N LYS A 133 17.22 -24.57 -16.91
CA LYS A 133 17.89 -24.78 -18.20
C LYS A 133 19.29 -25.40 -18.06
N TYR A 134 20.01 -25.07 -16.99
CA TYR A 134 21.36 -25.55 -16.73
C TYR A 134 21.43 -26.65 -15.65
N ASN A 135 20.28 -27.22 -15.25
CA ASN A 135 20.18 -28.22 -14.16
C ASN A 135 20.86 -27.77 -12.86
N HIS A 136 20.75 -26.48 -12.52
CA HIS A 136 21.18 -25.92 -11.25
C HIS A 136 20.02 -25.82 -10.26
N PHE A 137 20.34 -25.81 -8.97
CA PHE A 137 19.36 -25.56 -7.91
C PHE A 137 18.90 -24.09 -7.94
N SER A 138 17.58 -23.85 -7.93
CA SER A 138 17.01 -22.49 -7.80
C SER A 138 17.18 -21.98 -6.38
N LEU A 139 17.66 -20.75 -6.23
CA LEU A 139 17.75 -20.04 -4.94
C LEU A 139 16.52 -19.14 -4.68
N VAL A 140 15.59 -19.13 -5.62
CA VAL A 140 14.27 -18.51 -5.49
C VAL A 140 13.32 -19.54 -4.90
#